data_AF-A0A538S0N9-F1
#
_entry.id   AF-A0A538S0N9-F1
#
_cell.length_a   1.000
_cell.length_b   1.000
_cell.length_c   1.000
_cell.angle_alpha   90.00
_cell.angle_beta   90.00
_cell.angle_gamma   90.00
#
_symmetry.space_group_name_H-M   'P 1'
#
loop_
_entity.id
_entity.type
_entity.pdbx_description
1 polymer ?
#
loop_
_entity_poly.entity_id
_entity_poly.type
_entity_poly.pdbx_seq_one_letter_code
_entity_poly.pdbx_strand_id
1 'polypeptide(L)'
;MRYIRVQWNHKFPDEPVEIFSELDDAGWEIRKIEVFPDGSLGSASRMETNGPTVLGDEPVPPLDEIAADQQFKPARISREEFEEIWSRRFTPITTN
;
A
#
# COMPACT_ATOMS: atom_id res chain seq x y z
N MET A 1 -0.61 6.40 -15.02
CA MET A 1 -0.57 5.56 -13.80
C MET A 1 0.83 5.59 -13.19
N ARG A 2 0.92 5.63 -11.87
CA ARG A 2 2.18 5.63 -11.11
C ARG A 2 2.08 4.60 -9.99
N TYR A 3 3.22 4.03 -9.59
CA TYR A 3 3.27 3.03 -8.53
C TYR A 3 4.27 3.47 -7.48
N ILE A 4 3.86 3.39 -6.22
CA ILE A 4 4.68 3.82 -5.09
C ILE A 4 4.62 2.79 -3.97
N ARG A 5 5.67 2.78 -3.16
CA ARG A 5 5.73 2.13 -1.85
C ARG A 5 6.05 3.19 -0.80
N VAL A 6 5.36 3.15 0.34
CA VAL A 6 5.70 3.93 1.52
C VAL A 6 5.98 2.97 2.66
N GLN A 7 7.20 2.99 3.20
CA GLN A 7 7.45 2.36 4.50
C GLN A 7 7.10 3.34 5.60
N TRP A 8 6.32 2.90 6.58
CA TRP A 8 5.95 3.68 7.74
C TRP A 8 6.69 3.15 8.98
N ASN A 9 7.60 3.96 9.53
CA ASN A 9 8.42 3.59 10.67
C ASN A 9 7.72 4.01 11.97
N HIS A 10 6.94 3.11 12.55
CA HIS A 10 6.25 3.30 13.83
C HIS A 10 6.29 2.01 14.67
N LYS A 11 5.60 2.02 15.82
CA LYS A 11 5.45 0.85 16.71
C LYS A 11 3.99 0.50 17.01
N PHE A 12 3.05 1.13 16.29
CA PHE A 12 1.63 0.83 16.40
C PHE A 12 1.34 -0.54 15.79
N PRO A 13 0.76 -1.50 16.55
CA PRO A 13 0.57 -2.86 16.08
C PRO A 13 -0.55 -2.99 15.04
N ASP A 14 -1.53 -2.08 15.09
CA ASP A 14 -2.73 -2.12 14.25
C ASP A 14 -2.60 -1.28 12.97
N GLU A 15 -1.45 -0.62 12.77
CA GLU A 15 -1.18 0.23 11.61
C GLU A 15 -0.22 -0.48 10.64
N PRO A 16 -0.31 -0.24 9.33
CA PRO A 16 0.55 -0.88 8.34
C PRO A 16 1.98 -0.35 8.36
N VAL A 17 2.95 -1.25 8.22
CA VAL A 17 4.38 -0.93 8.13
C VAL A 17 4.83 -0.67 6.69
N GLU A 18 4.13 -1.22 5.71
CA GLU A 18 4.32 -0.90 4.29
C GLU A 18 2.99 -0.68 3.59
N ILE A 19 2.93 0.34 2.76
CA ILE A 19 1.76 0.71 1.95
C ILE A 19 2.19 0.76 0.49
N PHE A 20 1.48 0.06 -0.38
CA PHE A 20 1.70 0.08 -1.82
C PHE A 20 0.47 0.68 -2.49
N SER A 21 0.67 1.66 -3.36
CA SER A 21 -0.44 2.33 -4.05
C SER A 21 -0.18 2.39 -5.56
N GLU A 22 -1.17 1.94 -6.34
CA GLU A 22 -1.31 2.28 -7.75
C GLU A 22 -2.17 3.54 -7.85
N LEU A 23 -1.61 4.58 -8.47
CA LEU A 23 -2.22 5.89 -8.57
C LEU A 23 -2.58 6.21 -10.03
N ASP A 24 -3.71 6.91 -10.21
CA ASP A 24 -3.99 7.57 -11.48
C ASP A 24 -3.10 8.80 -11.69
N ASP A 25 -3.30 9.49 -12.83
CA ASP A 25 -2.49 10.66 -13.18
C ASP A 25 -2.80 11.88 -12.30
N ALA A 26 -3.94 11.89 -11.60
CA ALA A 26 -4.33 12.90 -10.62
C ALA A 26 -3.88 12.56 -9.19
N GLY A 27 -3.27 11.38 -8.97
CA GLY A 27 -2.75 10.94 -7.66
C GLY A 27 -3.76 10.18 -6.80
N TRP A 28 -4.94 9.86 -7.33
CA TRP A 28 -5.93 9.05 -6.61
C TRP A 28 -5.55 7.57 -6.64
N GLU A 29 -5.77 6.90 -5.51
CA GLU A 29 -5.57 5.45 -5.43
C GLU A 29 -6.59 4.71 -6.30
N ILE A 30 -6.09 3.81 -7.15
CA ILE A 30 -6.87 2.84 -7.93
C ILE A 30 -6.85 1.48 -7.22
N ARG A 31 -5.67 1.12 -6.70
CA ARG A 31 -5.43 -0.08 -5.89
C ARG A 31 -4.49 0.27 -4.74
N LYS A 32 -4.72 -0.34 -3.58
CA LYS A 32 -3.90 -0.20 -2.38
C LYS A 32 -3.64 -1.57 -1.76
N ILE A 33 -2.43 -1.76 -1.24
CA ILE A 33 -2.06 -2.91 -0.40
C ILE A 33 -1.44 -2.36 0.87
N GLU A 34 -1.82 -2.94 2.00
CA GLU A 34 -1.26 -2.64 3.31
C GLU A 34 -0.66 -3.91 3.90
N VAL A 35 0.59 -3.81 4.36
CA VAL A 35 1.30 -4.88 5.06
C VAL A 35 1.36 -4.52 6.54
N PHE A 36 0.83 -5.38 7.39
CA PHE A 36 0.80 -5.18 8.83
C PHE A 36 2.03 -5.79 9.52
N PRO A 37 2.36 -5.39 10.76
CA PRO A 37 3.53 -5.91 11.48
C PRO A 37 3.58 -7.44 11.64
N ASP A 38 2.42 -8.09 11.65
CA ASP A 38 2.28 -9.56 11.73
C ASP A 38 2.46 -10.27 10.38
N GLY A 39 2.67 -9.51 9.30
CA GLY A 39 2.81 -10.01 7.94
C GLY A 39 1.48 -10.23 7.22
N SER A 40 0.34 -9.95 7.87
CA SER A 40 -0.96 -9.98 7.20
C SER A 40 -1.06 -8.86 6.15
N LEU A 41 -1.90 -9.12 5.14
CA LEU A 41 -2.10 -8.22 4.01
C LEU A 41 -3.56 -7.80 3.94
N GLY A 42 -3.78 -6.48 3.91
CA GLY A 42 -5.04 -5.90 3.46
C GLY A 42 -4.89 -5.34 2.05
N SER A 43 -5.99 -5.32 1.28
CA SER A 43 -5.96 -4.74 -0.07
C SER A 43 -7.30 -4.13 -0.45
N ALA A 44 -7.26 -3.06 -1.25
CA ALA A 44 -8.45 -2.40 -1.76
C ALA A 44 -8.28 -2.05 -3.23
N SER A 45 -9.39 -2.04 -3.96
CA SER A 45 -9.55 -1.47 -5.28
C SER A 45 -10.95 -0.89 -5.41
N ARG A 46 -11.26 -0.28 -6.55
CA ARG A 46 -12.62 0.18 -6.87
C ARG A 46 -13.68 -0.94 -6.89
N MET A 47 -13.26 -2.19 -7.04
CA MET A 47 -14.16 -3.34 -7.21
C MET A 47 -14.27 -4.22 -5.97
N GLU A 48 -13.22 -4.27 -5.16
CA GLU A 48 -13.11 -5.23 -4.06
C GLU A 48 -12.20 -4.70 -2.94
N THR A 49 -12.51 -5.11 -1.72
CA THR A 49 -11.72 -4.86 -0.52
C THR A 49 -11.49 -6.18 0.21
N ASN A 50 -10.30 -6.37 0.76
CA ASN A 50 -9.91 -7.50 1.60
C ASN A 50 -9.24 -6.96 2.87
N GLY A 51 -9.70 -7.44 4.04
CA GLY A 51 -9.27 -6.92 5.32
C GLY A 51 -9.82 -5.51 5.62
N PRO A 52 -9.16 -4.75 6.51
CA PRO A 52 -9.58 -3.39 6.90
C PRO A 52 -9.20 -2.31 5.88
N THR A 53 -8.40 -2.64 4.87
CA THR A 53 -7.85 -1.68 3.91
C THR A 53 -8.93 -1.06 3.02
N VAL A 54 -8.84 0.25 2.86
CA VAL A 54 -9.66 1.07 1.96
C VAL A 54 -8.77 1.99 1.12
N LEU A 55 -9.30 2.43 -0.02
CA LEU A 55 -8.66 3.49 -0.81
C LEU A 55 -8.76 4.82 -0.06
N GLY A 56 -7.75 5.68 -0.22
CA GLY A 56 -7.73 7.01 0.35
C GLY A 56 -8.80 7.94 -0.22
N ASP A 57 -9.29 8.81 0.66
CA ASP A 57 -10.36 9.78 0.38
C ASP A 57 -9.82 11.04 -0.31
N GLU A 58 -8.51 11.15 -0.43
CA GLU A 58 -7.78 12.28 -1.00
C GLU A 58 -6.64 11.78 -1.91
N PRO A 59 -6.15 12.60 -2.85
CA PRO A 59 -4.98 12.27 -3.65
C PRO A 59 -3.75 12.03 -2.78
N VAL A 60 -2.95 11.03 -3.12
CA VAL A 60 -1.69 10.78 -2.44
C VAL A 60 -0.71 11.93 -2.71
N PRO A 61 -0.10 12.54 -1.67
CA PRO A 61 0.85 13.62 -1.84
C PRO A 61 2.09 13.23 -2.69
N PRO A 62 2.81 14.22 -3.23
CA PRO A 62 4.12 14.00 -3.84
C PRO A 62 5.11 13.30 -2.90
N LEU A 63 6.05 12.51 -3.45
CA LEU A 63 6.98 11.71 -2.63
C LEU A 63 7.91 12.57 -1.77
N ASP A 64 8.27 13.76 -2.23
CA ASP A 64 9.06 14.73 -1.49
C ASP A 64 8.31 15.31 -0.30
N GLU A 65 7.00 15.50 -0.42
CA GLU A 65 6.13 15.89 0.70
C GLU A 65 5.99 14.75 1.71
N ILE A 66 5.77 13.52 1.25
CA ILE A 66 5.72 12.34 2.12
C ILE A 66 7.06 12.14 2.85
N ALA A 67 8.19 12.31 2.15
CA ALA A 67 9.54 12.14 2.71
C ALA A 67 9.94 13.27 3.69
N ALA A 68 9.19 14.37 3.75
CA ALA A 68 9.44 15.45 4.70
C ALA A 68 9.16 15.01 6.15
N ASP A 69 8.28 14.04 6.35
CA ASP A 69 8.09 13.37 7.64
C ASP A 69 9.02 12.15 7.75
N GLN A 70 9.87 12.16 8.77
CA GLN A 70 10.89 11.13 9.01
C GLN A 70 10.32 9.75 9.31
N GLN A 71 9.03 9.65 9.67
CA GLN A 71 8.37 8.37 9.83
C GLN A 71 8.18 7.67 8.49
N PHE A 72 8.05 8.39 7.39
CA PHE A 72 7.79 7.81 6.08
C PHE A 72 9.05 7.72 5.22
N LYS A 73 9.19 6.59 4.51
CA LYS A 73 10.22 6.38 3.48
C LYS A 73 9.53 5.99 2.17
N PRO A 74 9.10 6.99 1.39
CA PRO A 74 8.45 6.76 0.11
C PRO A 74 9.46 6.41 -0.98
N ALA A 75 9.06 5.56 -1.92
CA ALA A 75 9.82 5.18 -3.09
C ALA A 75 8.89 4.96 -4.29
N ARG A 76 9.37 5.28 -5.50
CA ARG A 76 8.74 4.78 -6.73
C ARG A 76 9.09 3.31 -6.88
N ILE A 77 8.13 2.53 -7.31
CA ILE A 77 8.31 1.12 -7.67
C ILE A 77 7.88 0.90 -9.12
N SER A 78 8.31 -0.21 -9.71
CA SER A 78 7.81 -0.63 -11.00
C SER A 78 6.37 -1.15 -10.90
N ARG A 79 5.68 -1.23 -12.04
CA ARG A 79 4.37 -1.88 -12.10
C ARG A 79 4.52 -3.36 -11.75
N GLU A 80 5.57 -3.99 -12.24
CA GLU A 80 5.87 -5.41 -12.07
C GLU A 80 6.02 -5.75 -10.58
N GLU A 81 6.74 -4.93 -9.81
CA GLU A 81 6.85 -5.05 -8.35
C GLU A 81 5.49 -4.94 -7.66
N PHE A 82 4.66 -3.97 -8.07
CA PHE A 82 3.32 -3.81 -7.52
C PHE A 82 2.44 -5.04 -7.80
N GLU A 83 2.41 -5.51 -9.05
CA GLU A 83 1.59 -6.67 -9.45
C GLU A 83 2.05 -7.97 -8.76
N GLU A 84 3.34 -8.13 -8.50
CA GLU A 84 3.85 -9.27 -7.76
C GLU A 84 3.21 -9.34 -6.37
N ILE A 85 3.20 -8.23 -5.64
CA ILE A 85 2.64 -8.16 -4.28
C ILE A 85 1.11 -8.24 -4.34
N TRP A 86 0.49 -7.58 -5.32
CA TRP A 86 -0.94 -7.66 -5.57
C TRP A 86 -1.40 -9.10 -5.81
N SER A 87 -0.62 -9.92 -6.51
CA SER A 87 -0.97 -11.33 -6.74
C SER A 87 -1.01 -12.16 -5.45
N ARG A 88 -0.21 -11.81 -4.43
CA ARG A 88 -0.11 -12.56 -3.17
C ARG A 88 -1.40 -12.54 -2.36
N ARG A 89 -2.28 -11.56 -2.58
CA ARG A 89 -3.62 -11.47 -1.95
C ARG A 89 -4.54 -12.66 -2.27
N PHE A 90 -4.25 -13.38 -3.36
CA PHE A 90 -5.00 -14.57 -3.78
C PHE A 90 -4.43 -15.87 -3.21
N THR A 91 -3.33 -15.82 -2.44
CA THR A 91 -2.71 -17.02 -1.87
C THR A 91 -3.47 -17.42 -0.61
N PRO A 92 -4.17 -18.57 -0.58
CA PRO A 92 -4.80 -19.03 0.64
C PRO A 92 -3.72 -19.33 1.69
N ILE A 93 -3.93 -18.85 2.91
CA ILE A 93 -3.12 -19.23 4.06
C ILE A 93 -3.24 -20.75 4.20
N THR A 94 -2.23 -21.49 3.77
CA THR A 94 -2.18 -22.92 4.02
C THR A 94 -1.62 -23.06 5.43
N THR A 95 -2.51 -23.09 6.44
CA THR A 95 -2.13 -23.49 7.79
C THR A 95 -1.65 -24.95 7.75
N ASN A 96 -0.38 -25.15 8.09
CA ASN A 96 0.22 -26.46 8.33
C ASN A 96 0.02 -26.86 9.79
#